data_AF-A0A1F9PPC7-F1
#
_entry.id   AF-A0A1F9PPC7-F1
#
_cell.length_a   1.000
_cell.length_b   1.000
_cell.length_c   1.000
_cell.angle_alpha   90.00
_cell.angle_beta   90.00
_cell.angle_gamma   90.00
#
_symmetry.space_group_name_H-M   'P 1'
#
loop_
_entity.id
_entity.type
_entity.pdbx_description
1 polymer ?
#
loop_
_entity_poly.entity_id
_entity_poly.type
_entity_poly.pdbx_seq_one_letter_code
_entity_poly.pdbx_strand_id
1 'polypeptide(L)'
;MRLLIWALWKENYKGLLWWQINGWGRNVTQVDTLGRKLNYFQKDDPWTGQHKGIAFVYPPREGKNEVGPINSLRWEALRQGMEDVEYFNMLDRLIKDRKGKMSENKLLEAKKALDRISEVVSHVPCSGKVDTDHFNTYDISLVEEVKNQIAEAIEAIKHVQ
;
A
#
# COMPACT_ATOMS: atom_id res chain seq x y z
N MET A 1 4.60 3.01 -1.16
CA MET A 1 3.12 3.12 -1.05
C MET A 1 2.57 2.35 0.13
N ARG A 2 2.84 1.04 0.29
CA ARG A 2 2.42 0.23 1.45
C ARG A 2 2.53 0.95 2.80
N LEU A 3 3.74 1.42 3.12
CA LEU A 3 4.05 2.08 4.39
C LEU A 3 3.38 3.46 4.56
N LEU A 4 2.95 4.13 3.48
CA LEU A 4 2.16 5.36 3.59
C LEU A 4 0.80 5.06 4.24
N ILE A 5 0.18 3.91 3.90
CA ILE A 5 -1.10 3.51 4.49
C ILE A 5 -0.94 3.12 5.96
N TRP A 6 0.17 2.45 6.31
CA TRP A 6 0.51 2.16 7.71
C TRP A 6 0.71 3.45 8.52
N ALA A 7 1.44 4.44 7.97
CA ALA A 7 1.66 5.73 8.62
C ALA A 7 0.34 6.50 8.81
N LEU A 8 -0.53 6.54 7.79
CA LEU A 8 -1.86 7.14 7.89
C LEU A 8 -2.72 6.48 8.98
N TRP A 9 -2.68 5.14 9.12
CA TRP A 9 -3.37 4.44 10.20
C TRP A 9 -2.81 4.79 11.57
N LYS A 10 -1.47 4.83 11.73
CA LYS A 10 -0.80 5.18 12.99
C LYS A 10 -1.15 6.60 13.44
N GLU A 11 -1.20 7.54 12.50
CA GLU A 11 -1.62 8.94 12.70
C GLU A 11 -3.17 9.12 12.72
N ASN A 12 -3.94 8.02 12.76
CA ASN A 12 -5.41 7.99 12.90
C ASN A 12 -6.21 8.68 11.75
N TYR A 13 -5.59 8.86 10.58
CA TYR A 13 -6.30 9.28 9.37
C TYR A 13 -7.26 8.18 8.88
N LYS A 14 -8.37 8.59 8.25
CA LYS A 14 -9.44 7.66 7.81
C LYS A 14 -9.31 7.17 6.37
N GLY A 15 -8.29 7.63 5.64
CA GLY A 15 -8.03 7.20 4.27
C GLY A 15 -6.99 8.08 3.58
N LEU A 16 -6.69 7.74 2.33
CA LEU A 16 -5.82 8.49 1.44
C LEU A 16 -6.65 9.07 0.29
N LEU A 17 -6.59 10.39 0.07
CA LEU A 17 -7.00 10.98 -1.20
C LEU A 17 -5.77 11.11 -2.10
N TRP A 18 -5.88 10.64 -3.34
CA TRP A 18 -4.83 10.78 -4.34
C TRP A 18 -5.38 11.46 -5.60
N TRP A 19 -4.68 12.49 -6.07
CA TRP A 19 -5.20 13.42 -7.07
C TRP A 19 -5.29 12.84 -8.49
N GLN A 20 -4.56 11.76 -8.81
CA GLN A 20 -4.60 11.13 -10.14
C GLN A 20 -4.27 9.64 -10.11
N ILE A 21 -5.25 8.78 -10.43
CA ILE A 21 -5.08 7.31 -10.44
C ILE A 21 -4.40 6.83 -11.74
N ASN A 22 -4.80 7.34 -12.90
CA ASN A 22 -4.38 6.79 -14.19
C ASN A 22 -3.74 7.85 -15.12
N GLY A 23 -4.28 9.07 -15.19
CA GLY A 23 -3.67 10.17 -15.97
C GLY A 23 -3.66 9.95 -17.48
N TRP A 24 -4.51 9.08 -17.98
CA TRP A 24 -4.60 8.72 -19.40
C TRP A 24 -5.32 9.82 -20.19
N GLY A 25 -4.83 10.14 -21.39
CA GLY A 25 -5.55 11.00 -22.34
C GLY A 25 -6.51 10.24 -23.25
N ARG A 26 -6.78 10.78 -24.45
CA ARG A 26 -7.49 10.11 -25.56
C ARG A 26 -6.59 10.10 -26.82
N ASN A 27 -6.22 8.96 -27.44
CA ASN A 27 -6.68 7.56 -27.30
C ASN A 27 -5.50 6.60 -26.99
N VAL A 28 -5.48 5.97 -25.80
CA VAL A 28 -4.25 5.33 -25.24
C VAL A 28 -3.78 4.04 -25.94
N THR A 29 -4.67 3.37 -26.66
CA THR A 29 -4.43 2.05 -27.27
C THR A 29 -4.44 2.07 -28.80
N GLN A 30 -4.52 3.23 -29.43
CA GLN A 30 -4.62 3.37 -30.88
C GLN A 30 -3.31 3.89 -31.49
N VAL A 31 -2.84 3.22 -32.54
CA VAL A 31 -1.88 3.78 -33.50
C VAL A 31 -2.57 4.59 -34.59
N ASP A 32 -1.91 5.65 -35.05
CA ASP A 32 -2.31 6.39 -36.25
C ASP A 32 -1.92 5.64 -37.54
N THR A 33 -2.31 6.18 -38.69
CA THR A 33 -2.01 5.62 -40.02
C THR A 33 -0.52 5.59 -40.38
N LEU A 34 0.36 6.13 -39.53
CA LEU A 34 1.82 6.08 -39.64
C LEU A 34 2.46 5.21 -38.53
N GLY A 35 1.65 4.46 -37.77
CA GLY A 35 2.10 3.54 -36.72
C GLY A 35 2.45 4.20 -35.37
N ARG A 36 2.12 5.48 -35.16
CA ARG A 36 2.47 6.25 -33.96
C ARG A 36 1.32 6.23 -32.95
N LYS A 37 1.60 6.05 -31.66
CA LYS A 37 0.54 5.94 -30.64
C LYS A 37 -0.05 7.30 -30.28
N LEU A 38 -1.38 7.40 -30.35
CA LEU A 38 -2.11 8.66 -30.20
C LEU A 38 -2.38 9.03 -28.73
N ASN A 39 -1.37 9.10 -27.84
CA ASN A 39 -1.62 9.64 -26.49
C ASN A 39 -0.49 10.05 -25.53
N TYR A 40 -0.91 10.81 -24.51
CA TYR A 40 -0.21 11.13 -23.25
C TYR A 40 0.37 9.91 -22.50
N PHE A 41 1.58 9.93 -21.97
CA PHE A 41 2.74 10.73 -22.40
C PHE A 41 3.64 9.78 -23.13
N GLN A 42 3.70 9.90 -24.44
CA GLN A 42 4.73 9.27 -25.21
C GLN A 42 5.91 10.30 -25.17
N LYS A 43 5.94 11.43 -25.91
CA LYS A 43 5.35 11.47 -27.24
C LYS A 43 5.93 10.34 -28.11
N ASP A 44 6.97 9.65 -27.62
CA ASP A 44 7.47 8.36 -28.13
C ASP A 44 7.76 7.21 -27.09
N ASP A 45 7.51 7.25 -25.75
CA ASP A 45 7.22 5.99 -24.94
C ASP A 45 5.93 5.97 -24.04
N PRO A 46 4.93 5.09 -24.27
CA PRO A 46 3.54 5.26 -23.76
C PRO A 46 3.32 4.73 -22.33
N TRP A 47 4.31 4.09 -21.74
CA TRP A 47 4.30 3.70 -20.33
C TRP A 47 5.01 4.74 -19.47
N THR A 48 5.87 5.56 -20.09
CA THR A 48 6.96 6.22 -19.39
C THR A 48 7.43 7.56 -20.01
N GLY A 49 6.54 8.40 -20.57
CA GLY A 49 6.90 9.79 -20.88
C GLY A 49 7.26 10.62 -19.62
N GLN A 50 7.27 11.96 -19.72
CA GLN A 50 7.79 12.89 -18.68
C GLN A 50 7.23 12.74 -17.25
N HIS A 51 6.20 11.92 -17.06
CA HIS A 51 5.58 11.62 -15.75
C HIS A 51 5.71 10.14 -15.36
N LYS A 52 6.87 9.52 -15.62
CA LYS A 52 7.25 8.23 -15.04
C LYS A 52 6.97 8.25 -13.53
N GLY A 53 6.22 7.27 -13.02
CA GLY A 53 6.03 7.13 -11.58
C GLY A 53 4.83 7.84 -10.95
N ILE A 54 3.94 8.51 -11.70
CA ILE A 54 2.71 9.10 -11.10
C ILE A 54 1.49 8.16 -11.14
N ALA A 55 1.23 7.47 -12.26
CA ALA A 55 0.00 6.67 -12.43
C ALA A 55 0.02 5.35 -11.66
N PHE A 56 -1.06 4.98 -10.97
CA PHE A 56 -1.23 3.67 -10.33
C PHE A 56 -1.54 2.55 -11.33
N VAL A 57 -2.26 2.85 -12.40
CA VAL A 57 -2.63 1.88 -13.45
C VAL A 57 -2.28 2.42 -14.83
N TYR A 58 -1.93 1.49 -15.73
CA TYR A 58 -1.52 1.75 -17.11
C TYR A 58 -2.52 1.15 -18.11
N PRO A 59 -2.60 1.66 -19.35
CA PRO A 59 -3.50 1.12 -20.35
C PRO A 59 -3.07 -0.30 -20.80
N PRO A 60 -3.99 -1.14 -21.32
CA PRO A 60 -3.64 -2.44 -21.91
C PRO A 60 -2.71 -2.27 -23.11
N ARG A 61 -1.85 -3.26 -23.38
CA ARG A 61 -0.93 -3.21 -24.53
C ARG A 61 -1.61 -3.74 -25.77
N GLU A 62 -1.66 -2.90 -26.80
CA GLU A 62 -2.01 -3.29 -28.16
C GLU A 62 -1.13 -4.48 -28.63
N GLY A 63 -1.74 -5.43 -29.35
CA GLY A 63 -1.08 -6.65 -29.78
C GLY A 63 -0.86 -7.71 -28.68
N LYS A 64 -1.36 -7.49 -27.46
CA LYS A 64 -1.40 -8.50 -26.39
C LYS A 64 -2.83 -8.84 -26.01
N ASN A 65 -3.05 -10.07 -25.53
CA ASN A 65 -4.32 -10.54 -24.96
C ASN A 65 -4.53 -9.97 -23.54
N GLU A 66 -4.33 -8.68 -23.36
CA GLU A 66 -4.45 -7.96 -22.09
C GLU A 66 -5.80 -7.24 -22.03
N VAL A 67 -6.66 -7.63 -21.10
CA VAL A 67 -8.02 -7.09 -20.95
C VAL A 67 -8.05 -6.10 -19.77
N GLY A 68 -8.24 -4.82 -20.07
CA GLY A 68 -8.45 -3.77 -19.07
C GLY A 68 -7.16 -3.11 -18.54
N PRO A 69 -7.28 -2.31 -17.45
CA PRO A 69 -6.14 -1.63 -16.82
C PRO A 69 -5.07 -2.60 -16.31
N ILE A 70 -3.81 -2.20 -16.41
CA ILE A 70 -2.66 -2.97 -15.92
C ILE A 70 -2.12 -2.31 -14.65
N ASN A 71 -2.08 -3.07 -13.57
CA ASN A 71 -1.65 -2.59 -12.26
C ASN A 71 -0.14 -2.29 -12.24
N SER A 72 0.24 -1.18 -11.61
CA SER A 72 1.65 -0.92 -11.29
C SER A 72 2.06 -1.56 -9.96
N LEU A 73 3.36 -1.77 -9.76
CA LEU A 73 3.91 -2.17 -8.46
C LEU A 73 3.51 -1.19 -7.32
N ARG A 74 3.34 0.11 -7.64
CA ARG A 74 2.87 1.11 -6.66
C ARG A 74 1.40 0.91 -6.27
N TRP A 75 0.57 0.41 -7.17
CA TRP A 75 -0.82 0.05 -6.90
C TRP A 75 -0.92 -1.24 -6.08
N GLU A 76 -0.15 -2.27 -6.43
CA GLU A 76 -0.11 -3.50 -5.62
C GLU A 76 0.42 -3.24 -4.21
N ALA A 77 1.47 -2.42 -4.07
CA ALA A 77 1.95 -1.99 -2.76
C ALA A 77 0.93 -1.13 -2.01
N LEU A 78 0.09 -0.33 -2.70
CA LEU A 78 -1.00 0.42 -2.07
C LEU A 78 -2.07 -0.55 -1.54
N ARG A 79 -2.52 -1.50 -2.37
CA ARG A 79 -3.50 -2.54 -2.02
C ARG A 79 -3.04 -3.37 -0.83
N GLN A 80 -1.80 -3.86 -0.85
CA GLN A 80 -1.19 -4.57 0.29
C GLN A 80 -1.23 -3.74 1.58
N GLY A 81 -0.94 -2.44 1.50
CA GLY A 81 -1.00 -1.55 2.67
C GLY A 81 -2.41 -1.37 3.23
N MET A 82 -3.43 -1.37 2.37
CA MET A 82 -4.83 -1.36 2.78
C MET A 82 -5.22 -2.68 3.46
N GLU A 83 -4.82 -3.82 2.87
CA GLU A 83 -5.06 -5.16 3.43
C GLU A 83 -4.38 -5.32 4.81
N ASP A 84 -3.14 -4.87 4.98
CA ASP A 84 -2.46 -4.89 6.29
C ASP A 84 -3.24 -4.07 7.34
N VAL A 85 -3.79 -2.90 6.96
CA VAL A 85 -4.61 -2.07 7.86
C VAL A 85 -5.93 -2.73 8.24
N GLU A 86 -6.50 -3.60 7.41
CA GLU A 86 -7.66 -4.42 7.82
C GLU A 86 -7.31 -5.37 8.97
N TYR A 87 -6.10 -5.94 8.97
CA TYR A 87 -5.59 -6.77 10.06
C TYR A 87 -5.35 -5.92 11.32
N PHE A 88 -4.79 -4.72 11.19
CA PHE A 88 -4.59 -3.82 12.35
C PHE A 88 -5.91 -3.48 13.02
N ASN A 89 -6.92 -3.12 12.22
CA ASN A 89 -8.28 -2.86 12.68
C ASN A 89 -8.98 -4.12 13.21
N MET A 90 -8.64 -5.32 12.72
CA MET A 90 -9.16 -6.58 13.27
C MET A 90 -8.60 -6.85 14.66
N LEU A 91 -7.28 -6.73 14.84
CA LEU A 91 -6.61 -6.93 16.12
C LEU A 91 -7.06 -5.89 17.17
N ASP A 92 -7.13 -4.61 16.81
CA ASP A 92 -7.62 -3.54 17.70
C ASP A 92 -9.08 -3.78 18.16
N ARG A 93 -9.97 -4.22 17.26
CA ARG A 93 -11.34 -4.61 17.61
C ARG A 93 -11.37 -5.81 18.56
N LEU A 94 -10.61 -6.88 18.25
CA LEU A 94 -10.54 -8.06 19.12
C LEU A 94 -10.00 -7.74 20.52
N ILE A 95 -8.98 -6.87 20.62
CA ILE A 95 -8.44 -6.38 21.90
C ILE A 95 -9.51 -5.65 22.73
N LYS A 96 -10.37 -4.85 22.07
CA LYS A 96 -11.48 -4.14 22.73
C LYS A 96 -12.60 -5.11 23.15
N ASP A 97 -13.05 -5.96 22.24
CA ASP A 97 -14.19 -6.88 22.43
C ASP A 97 -13.90 -8.05 23.37
N ARG A 98 -12.62 -8.37 23.61
CA ARG A 98 -12.17 -9.47 24.49
C ARG A 98 -11.42 -9.00 25.74
N LYS A 99 -11.39 -7.69 26.00
CA LYS A 99 -10.83 -7.13 27.24
C LYS A 99 -11.57 -7.71 28.46
N GLY A 100 -10.82 -8.29 29.40
CA GLY A 100 -11.37 -8.97 30.58
C GLY A 100 -11.83 -10.42 30.34
N LYS A 101 -11.78 -10.92 29.10
CA LYS A 101 -12.06 -12.32 28.74
C LYS A 101 -10.78 -13.14 28.48
N MET A 102 -9.68 -12.46 28.14
CA MET A 102 -8.35 -13.06 28.01
C MET A 102 -7.47 -12.74 29.22
N SER A 103 -6.42 -13.54 29.43
CA SER A 103 -5.39 -13.24 30.43
C SER A 103 -4.63 -11.94 30.11
N GLU A 104 -4.13 -11.27 31.15
CA GLU A 104 -3.38 -10.02 31.01
C GLU A 104 -2.17 -10.15 30.07
N ASN A 105 -1.47 -11.29 30.13
CA ASN A 105 -0.35 -11.59 29.23
C ASN A 105 -0.80 -11.62 27.76
N LYS A 106 -1.92 -12.29 27.42
CA LYS A 106 -2.45 -12.29 26.04
C LYS A 106 -2.84 -10.88 25.58
N LEU A 107 -3.45 -10.10 26.47
CA LEU A 107 -3.82 -8.71 26.20
C LEU A 107 -2.61 -7.82 25.97
N LEU A 108 -1.52 -8.06 26.70
CA LEU A 108 -0.26 -7.33 26.58
C LEU A 108 0.46 -7.66 25.26
N GLU A 109 0.62 -8.94 24.91
CA GLU A 109 1.27 -9.33 23.65
C GLU A 109 0.48 -8.86 22.42
N ALA A 110 -0.86 -8.94 22.45
CA ALA A 110 -1.70 -8.44 21.37
C ALA A 110 -1.54 -6.91 21.16
N LYS A 111 -1.38 -6.14 22.26
CA LYS A 111 -1.10 -4.70 22.17
C LYS A 111 0.30 -4.41 21.65
N LYS A 112 1.32 -5.11 22.17
CA LYS A 112 2.71 -4.98 21.70
C LYS A 112 2.79 -5.17 20.18
N ALA A 113 2.13 -6.18 19.63
CA ALA A 113 2.09 -6.43 18.19
C ALA A 113 1.58 -5.23 17.37
N LEU A 114 0.58 -4.49 17.86
CA LEU A 114 0.15 -3.22 17.25
C LEU A 114 1.15 -2.08 17.49
N ASP A 115 1.75 -1.98 18.68
CA ASP A 115 2.72 -0.94 18.99
C ASP A 115 3.97 -1.02 18.09
N ARG A 116 4.37 -2.22 17.66
CA ARG A 116 5.48 -2.46 16.71
C ARG A 116 5.28 -1.81 15.34
N ILE A 117 4.07 -1.44 14.94
CA ILE A 117 3.81 -0.64 13.72
C ILE A 117 4.63 0.67 13.75
N SER A 118 4.93 1.19 14.94
CA SER A 118 5.75 2.39 15.15
C SER A 118 7.22 2.19 14.72
N GLU A 119 7.78 0.99 14.92
CA GLU A 119 9.14 0.64 14.45
C GLU A 119 9.23 0.79 12.93
N VAL A 120 8.17 0.35 12.24
CA VAL A 120 8.05 0.44 10.78
C VAL A 120 7.88 1.89 10.33
N VAL A 121 6.84 2.59 10.82
CA VAL A 121 6.48 3.90 10.25
C VAL A 121 7.37 5.07 10.72
N SER A 122 8.14 4.92 11.79
CA SER A 122 9.09 5.94 12.27
C SER A 122 10.13 6.37 11.23
N HIS A 123 10.44 5.50 10.27
CA HIS A 123 11.38 5.75 9.17
C HIS A 123 10.72 6.35 7.92
N VAL A 124 9.40 6.60 7.92
CA VAL A 124 8.67 7.20 6.79
C VAL A 124 8.67 8.73 6.93
N PRO A 125 9.41 9.49 6.10
CA PRO A 125 9.52 10.94 6.25
C PRO A 125 8.17 11.63 5.96
N CYS A 126 7.53 12.14 7.01
CA CYS A 126 6.24 12.83 6.90
C CYS A 126 6.36 14.35 6.62
N SER A 127 7.58 14.90 6.48
CA SER A 127 7.78 16.35 6.27
C SER A 127 9.01 16.72 5.42
N GLY A 128 8.75 17.36 4.27
CA GLY A 128 9.55 18.45 3.68
C GLY A 128 10.92 18.14 3.06
N LYS A 129 11.74 17.27 3.66
CA LYS A 129 13.06 16.88 3.15
C LYS A 129 13.12 15.36 3.02
N VAL A 130 12.59 14.88 1.90
CA VAL A 130 12.77 13.50 1.48
C VAL A 130 14.20 13.35 0.99
N ASP A 131 15.07 12.84 1.87
CA ASP A 131 16.25 12.13 1.41
C ASP A 131 15.77 10.87 0.68
N THR A 132 16.05 10.79 -0.62
CA THR A 132 15.59 9.69 -1.47
C THR A 132 16.28 8.38 -1.16
N ASP A 133 17.46 8.42 -0.53
CA ASP A 133 18.23 7.21 -0.24
C ASP A 133 17.66 6.41 0.94
N HIS A 134 16.97 7.09 1.88
CA HIS A 134 16.25 6.46 2.99
C HIS A 134 15.14 5.48 2.55
N PHE A 135 14.60 5.62 1.33
CA PHE A 135 13.61 4.66 0.80
C PHE A 135 14.24 3.40 0.19
N ASN A 136 15.52 3.45 -0.19
CA ASN A 136 16.23 2.35 -0.83
C ASN A 136 16.89 1.39 0.19
N THR A 137 17.01 1.81 1.45
CA THR A 137 17.62 1.06 2.56
C THR A 137 16.59 0.43 3.51
N TYR A 138 15.30 0.56 3.21
CA TYR A 138 14.23 0.12 4.10
C TYR A 138 14.18 -1.42 4.23
N ASP A 139 14.23 -1.94 5.47
CA ASP A 139 14.14 -3.38 5.71
C ASP A 139 12.72 -3.93 5.48
N ILE A 140 12.55 -4.65 4.37
CA ILE A 140 11.30 -5.34 4.02
C ILE A 140 11.01 -6.48 5.01
N SER A 141 12.04 -7.09 5.61
CA SER A 141 11.92 -8.21 6.55
C SER A 141 11.12 -7.79 7.78
N LEU A 142 11.43 -6.62 8.37
CA LEU A 142 10.69 -6.01 9.47
C LEU A 142 9.20 -5.80 9.14
N VAL A 143 8.86 -5.44 7.90
CA VAL A 143 7.45 -5.24 7.48
C VAL A 143 6.68 -6.56 7.56
N GLU A 144 7.25 -7.63 7.02
CA GLU A 144 6.62 -8.96 7.08
C GLU A 144 6.63 -9.56 8.48
N GLU A 145 7.69 -9.33 9.27
CA GLU A 145 7.76 -9.77 10.67
C GLU A 145 6.63 -9.15 11.52
N VAL A 146 6.47 -7.81 11.47
CA VAL A 146 5.42 -7.11 12.21
C VAL A 146 4.02 -7.51 11.73
N LYS A 147 3.83 -7.68 10.41
CA LYS A 147 2.58 -8.20 9.85
C LYS A 147 2.25 -9.61 10.37
N ASN A 148 3.22 -10.51 10.35
CA ASN A 148 3.02 -11.90 10.77
C ASN A 148 2.70 -11.98 12.27
N GLN A 149 3.38 -11.20 13.12
CA GLN A 149 3.06 -11.12 14.55
C GLN A 149 1.64 -10.59 14.82
N ILE A 150 1.16 -9.64 14.01
CA ILE A 150 -0.24 -9.17 14.09
C ILE A 150 -1.22 -10.27 13.68
N ALA A 151 -0.93 -11.03 12.63
CA ALA A 151 -1.75 -12.18 12.22
C ALA A 151 -1.77 -13.28 13.30
N GLU A 152 -0.61 -13.63 13.87
CA GLU A 152 -0.48 -14.58 14.98
C GLU A 152 -1.24 -14.11 16.23
N ALA A 153 -1.17 -12.82 16.57
CA ALA A 153 -1.91 -12.23 17.68
C ALA A 153 -3.44 -12.31 17.46
N ILE A 154 -3.92 -12.07 16.23
CA ILE A 154 -5.34 -12.26 15.84
C ILE A 154 -5.76 -13.72 16.08
N GLU A 155 -5.00 -14.69 15.54
CA GLU A 155 -5.28 -16.12 15.69
C GLU A 155 -5.30 -16.56 17.16
N ALA A 156 -4.38 -16.06 17.98
CA ALA A 156 -4.25 -16.39 19.40
C ALA A 156 -5.40 -15.88 20.29
N ILE A 157 -6.17 -14.88 19.84
CA ILE A 157 -7.26 -14.26 20.62
C ILE A 157 -8.66 -14.38 19.99
N LYS A 158 -8.80 -14.63 18.68
CA LYS A 158 -10.12 -14.66 18.00
C LYS A 158 -11.11 -15.67 18.60
N HIS A 159 -10.61 -16.77 19.13
CA HIS A 159 -11.39 -17.85 19.74
C HIS A 159 -11.57 -17.75 21.26
N VAL A 160 -11.04 -16.70 21.92
CA VAL A 160 -11.32 -16.46 23.34
C VAL A 160 -12.80 -16.10 23.51
N GLN A 161 -13.49 -16.76 24.43
CA GLN A 161 -14.94 -16.62 24.68
C GLN A 161 -15.24 -15.62 25.79
#